data_AF-A0A953BMJ3-F1
#
_entry.id   AF-A0A953BMJ3-F1
#
_cell.length_a   1.000
_cell.length_b   1.000
_cell.length_c   1.000
_cell.angle_alpha   90.00
_cell.angle_beta   90.00
_cell.angle_gamma   90.00
#
_symmetry.space_group_name_H-M   'P 1'
#
loop_
_entity.id
_entity.type
_entity.pdbx_description
1 polymer ?
#
loop_
_entity_poly.entity_id
_entity_poly.type
_entity_poly.pdbx_seq_one_letter_code
_entity_poly.pdbx_strand_id
1 'polypeptide(L)'
;MFTPTHQTEMNGSFLPEEYVARRAELRAGVLGIVLFGVVMTLVIGAFLVTNQRWRSVRAEAAAVHAEYEDQKLKIQQLEALERDREVMLEKAEIVSALVEKTPRSLLMSELVSRMPPGMTMLDFRLEGKRVEAPKPEPAKTATGPRKVGTLSGSKSPVVKGKPGGAKPGAVPEAPPPREKILPPRFDHKISITGVTAVNAEVTDYLTRLNECPLLQNVDLIYIREAKIDGVFLRRFEITANLRASPPKGFGLDPASQMADVESRSAAASEKE
;
A
#
# COMPACT_ATOMS: atom_id res chain seq x y z
N MET A 1 -54.29 76.45 68.90
CA MET A 1 -53.95 77.51 67.93
C MET A 1 -54.22 76.97 66.53
N PHE A 2 -55.12 77.65 65.83
CA PHE A 2 -55.33 77.75 64.38
C PHE A 2 -55.44 76.48 63.50
N THR A 3 -56.58 76.47 62.81
CA THR A 3 -57.13 75.57 61.78
C THR A 3 -56.30 75.46 60.50
N PRO A 4 -56.34 74.34 59.76
CA PRO A 4 -56.19 74.35 58.32
C PRO A 4 -57.55 74.64 57.66
N THR A 5 -57.69 75.83 57.07
CA THR A 5 -58.76 76.14 56.13
C THR A 5 -58.39 75.55 54.78
N HIS A 6 -58.96 74.39 54.42
CA HIS A 6 -59.08 74.03 53.02
C HIS A 6 -60.34 74.69 52.46
N GLN A 7 -60.15 75.86 51.87
CA GLN A 7 -61.13 76.51 51.02
C GLN A 7 -61.42 75.58 49.84
N THR A 8 -62.66 75.11 49.77
CA THR A 8 -63.20 74.40 48.61
C THR A 8 -63.57 75.44 47.56
N GLU A 9 -62.65 75.69 46.63
CA GLU A 9 -62.91 76.44 45.41
C GLU A 9 -63.87 75.60 44.54
N MET A 10 -65.13 76.06 44.47
CA MET A 10 -66.15 75.53 43.58
C MET A 10 -65.83 75.90 42.13
N ASN A 11 -65.17 75.01 41.41
CA ASN A 11 -65.11 75.04 39.95
C ASN A 11 -65.72 73.76 39.36
N GLY A 12 -67.02 73.82 39.10
CA GLY A 12 -67.78 73.13 38.06
C GLY A 12 -67.29 71.77 37.52
N SER A 13 -67.16 70.76 38.37
CA SER A 13 -67.07 69.36 37.92
C SER A 13 -68.15 68.52 38.61
N PHE A 14 -69.25 68.26 37.91
CA PHE A 14 -70.39 67.45 38.36
C PHE A 14 -70.16 65.93 38.21
N LEU A 15 -68.91 65.48 38.28
CA LEU A 15 -68.56 64.07 38.31
C LEU A 15 -67.73 63.81 39.57
N PRO A 16 -68.06 62.79 40.39
CA PRO A 16 -67.24 62.40 41.54
C PRO A 16 -65.79 62.23 41.08
N GLU A 17 -64.82 62.84 41.78
CA GLU A 17 -63.40 62.75 41.41
C GLU A 17 -62.93 61.30 41.26
N GLU A 18 -63.49 60.38 42.06
CA GLU A 18 -63.23 58.94 41.93
C GLU A 18 -63.60 58.38 40.55
N TYR A 19 -64.63 58.89 39.88
CA TYR A 19 -65.02 58.39 38.56
C TYR A 19 -64.07 58.86 37.46
N VAL A 20 -63.58 60.10 37.55
CA VAL A 20 -62.62 60.65 36.58
C VAL A 20 -61.23 60.05 36.81
N ALA A 21 -60.84 59.83 38.06
CA ALA A 21 -59.63 59.10 38.46
C ALA A 21 -59.67 57.64 37.99
N ARG A 22 -60.77 56.92 38.23
CA ARG A 22 -60.94 55.51 37.79
C ARG A 22 -60.96 55.37 36.26
N ARG A 23 -61.47 56.37 35.53
CA ARG A 23 -61.42 56.40 34.06
C ARG A 23 -60.02 56.75 33.53
N ALA A 24 -59.24 57.57 34.25
CA ALA A 24 -57.84 57.85 33.94
C ALA A 24 -56.93 56.66 34.24
N GLU A 25 -57.15 55.96 35.36
CA GLU A 25 -56.43 54.74 35.75
C GLU A 25 -56.65 53.60 34.73
N LEU A 26 -57.88 53.41 34.24
CA LEU A 26 -58.15 52.44 33.18
C LEU A 26 -57.44 52.78 31.87
N ARG A 27 -57.36 54.07 31.50
CA ARG A 27 -56.60 54.50 30.31
C ARG A 27 -55.10 54.28 30.47
N ALA A 28 -54.55 54.54 31.66
CA ALA A 28 -53.15 54.29 31.97
C ALA A 28 -52.80 52.79 31.99
N GLY A 29 -53.67 51.95 32.58
CA GLY A 29 -53.51 50.50 32.58
C GLY A 29 -53.58 49.88 31.18
N VAL A 30 -54.52 50.34 30.34
CA VAL A 30 -54.58 49.92 28.92
C VAL A 30 -53.33 50.37 28.16
N LEU A 31 -52.83 51.58 28.42
CA LEU A 31 -51.57 52.06 27.81
C LEU A 31 -50.40 51.14 28.15
N GLY A 32 -50.31 50.69 29.41
CA GLY A 32 -49.25 49.79 29.88
C GLY A 32 -49.30 48.41 29.23
N ILE A 33 -50.49 47.82 29.08
CA ILE A 33 -50.66 46.52 28.42
C ILE A 33 -50.31 46.61 26.94
N VAL A 34 -50.72 47.67 26.25
CA VAL A 34 -50.38 47.91 24.84
C VAL A 34 -48.86 48.06 24.68
N LEU A 35 -48.22 48.86 25.53
CA LEU A 35 -46.77 49.05 25.50
C LEU A 35 -46.02 47.72 25.75
N PHE A 36 -46.46 46.94 26.74
CA PHE A 36 -45.86 45.64 27.04
C PHE A 36 -46.03 44.65 25.89
N GLY A 37 -47.22 44.61 25.26
CA GLY A 37 -47.48 43.79 24.08
C GLY A 37 -46.54 44.14 22.93
N VAL A 38 -46.35 45.44 22.65
CA VAL A 38 -45.42 45.92 21.61
C VAL A 38 -43.99 45.46 21.92
N VAL A 39 -43.51 45.63 23.15
CA VAL A 39 -42.15 45.20 23.52
C VAL A 39 -41.97 43.68 23.43
N MET A 40 -42.94 42.89 23.90
CA MET A 40 -42.89 41.42 23.79
C MET A 40 -42.84 40.95 22.34
N THR A 41 -43.68 41.53 21.47
CA THR A 41 -43.66 41.17 20.04
C THR A 41 -42.31 41.49 19.38
N LEU A 42 -41.65 42.59 19.76
CA LEU A 42 -40.31 42.94 19.27
C LEU A 42 -39.25 41.92 19.70
N VAL A 43 -39.25 41.52 20.99
CA VAL A 43 -38.28 40.56 21.52
C VAL A 43 -38.49 39.17 20.89
N ILE A 44 -39.74 38.72 20.78
CA ILE A 44 -40.08 37.44 20.16
C ILE A 44 -39.70 37.46 18.67
N GLY A 45 -39.99 38.55 17.95
CA GLY A 45 -39.61 38.71 16.55
C GLY A 45 -38.08 38.63 16.34
N ALA A 46 -37.30 39.32 17.16
CA ALA A 46 -35.83 39.28 17.10
C ALA A 46 -35.27 37.88 17.42
N PHE A 47 -35.87 37.18 18.38
CA PHE A 47 -35.49 35.81 18.72
C PHE A 47 -35.80 34.83 17.58
N LEU A 48 -36.96 34.96 16.92
CA LEU A 48 -37.32 34.11 15.78
C LEU A 48 -36.39 34.32 14.57
N VAL A 49 -36.05 35.56 14.24
CA VAL A 49 -35.08 35.87 13.16
C VAL A 49 -33.69 35.30 13.49
N THR A 50 -33.25 35.43 14.73
CA THR A 50 -31.97 34.86 15.17
C THR A 50 -32.00 33.33 15.11
N ASN A 51 -33.06 32.69 15.58
CA ASN A 51 -33.22 31.24 15.52
C ASN A 51 -33.27 30.72 14.07
N GLN A 52 -33.84 31.48 13.13
CA GLN A 52 -33.81 31.13 11.71
C GLN A 52 -32.39 31.17 11.13
N ARG A 53 -31.59 32.18 11.47
CA ARG A 53 -30.17 32.28 11.02
C ARG A 53 -29.31 31.13 11.53
N TRP A 54 -29.59 30.62 12.73
CA TRP A 54 -28.87 29.47 13.30
C TRP A 54 -29.32 28.13 12.69
N ARG A 55 -30.54 28.07 12.14
CA ARG A 55 -31.04 26.88 11.44
C ARG A 55 -30.46 26.77 10.03
N SER A 56 -30.32 27.87 9.30
CA SER A 56 -29.72 27.84 7.95
C SER A 56 -28.26 27.42 7.98
N VAL A 57 -27.45 27.96 8.90
CA VAL A 57 -26.02 27.59 9.02
C VAL A 57 -25.87 26.12 9.43
N ARG A 58 -26.74 25.59 10.30
CA ARG A 58 -26.71 24.16 10.65
C ARG A 58 -27.17 23.26 9.51
N ALA A 59 -28.13 23.70 8.69
CA ALA A 59 -28.57 22.97 7.52
C ALA A 59 -27.45 22.90 6.46
N GLU A 60 -26.72 24.00 6.24
CA GLU A 60 -25.55 24.04 5.36
C GLU A 60 -24.41 23.17 5.91
N ALA A 61 -24.12 23.25 7.21
CA ALA A 61 -23.11 22.39 7.84
C ALA A 61 -23.45 20.90 7.75
N ALA A 62 -24.75 20.54 7.86
CA ALA A 62 -25.20 19.16 7.72
C ALA A 62 -25.08 18.64 6.28
N ALA A 63 -25.36 19.47 5.28
CA ALA A 63 -25.19 19.11 3.87
C ALA A 63 -23.71 18.86 3.53
N VAL A 64 -22.82 19.77 3.95
CA VAL A 64 -21.37 19.64 3.77
C VAL A 64 -20.84 18.39 4.49
N HIS A 65 -21.32 18.11 5.70
CA HIS A 65 -20.94 16.90 6.42
C HIS A 65 -21.36 15.61 5.71
N ALA A 66 -22.51 15.60 5.02
CA ALA A 66 -22.96 14.45 4.24
C ALA A 66 -22.05 14.19 3.04
N GLU A 67 -21.57 15.24 2.36
CA GLU A 67 -20.61 15.12 1.26
C GLU A 67 -19.24 14.62 1.73
N TYR A 68 -18.78 15.07 2.90
CA TYR A 68 -17.54 14.57 3.51
C TYR A 68 -17.60 13.09 3.89
N GLU A 69 -18.74 12.58 4.35
CA GLU A 69 -18.90 11.14 4.64
C GLU A 69 -18.77 10.28 3.38
N ASP A 70 -19.34 10.69 2.25
CA ASP A 70 -19.17 9.97 0.96
C ASP A 70 -17.71 10.01 0.47
N GLN A 71 -17.05 11.15 0.61
CA GLN A 71 -15.63 11.29 0.27
C GLN A 71 -14.74 10.43 1.16
N LYS A 72 -15.04 10.32 2.45
CA LYS A 72 -14.31 9.48 3.40
C LYS A 72 -14.38 8.00 3.04
N LEU A 73 -15.53 7.52 2.55
CA LEU A 73 -15.65 6.15 2.06
C LEU A 73 -14.72 5.87 0.86
N LYS A 74 -14.61 6.82 -0.08
CA LYS A 74 -13.70 6.72 -1.24
C LYS A 74 -12.23 6.71 -0.80
N ILE A 75 -11.86 7.55 0.17
CA ILE A 75 -10.50 7.56 0.73
C ILE A 75 -10.18 6.22 1.39
N GLN A 76 -11.12 5.66 2.17
CA GLN A 76 -10.93 4.34 2.78
C GLN A 76 -10.78 3.22 1.75
N GLN A 77 -11.51 3.28 0.63
CA GLN A 77 -11.36 2.34 -0.47
C GLN A 77 -10.00 2.47 -1.16
N LEU A 78 -9.53 3.69 -1.39
CA LEU A 78 -8.20 3.93 -1.95
C LEU A 78 -7.10 3.41 -1.02
N GLU A 79 -7.19 3.70 0.29
CA GLU A 79 -6.24 3.16 1.26
C GLU A 79 -6.26 1.62 1.33
N ALA A 80 -7.44 1.00 1.19
CA ALA A 80 -7.55 -0.45 1.13
C ALA A 80 -6.87 -1.01 -0.14
N LEU A 81 -7.11 -0.38 -1.30
CA LEU A 81 -6.48 -0.76 -2.57
C LEU A 81 -4.96 -0.56 -2.55
N GLU A 82 -4.48 0.51 -1.92
CA GLU A 82 -3.04 0.76 -1.75
C GLU A 82 -2.39 -0.34 -0.89
N ARG A 83 -3.03 -0.71 0.23
CA ARG A 83 -2.57 -1.83 1.08
C ARG A 83 -2.58 -3.15 0.32
N ASP A 84 -3.62 -3.43 -0.46
CA ASP A 84 -3.70 -4.64 -1.27
C ASP A 84 -2.61 -4.68 -2.34
N ARG A 85 -2.32 -3.53 -2.96
CA ARG A 85 -1.25 -3.39 -3.95
C ARG A 85 0.13 -3.67 -3.34
N GLU A 86 0.41 -3.18 -2.14
CA GLU A 86 1.66 -3.49 -1.43
C GLU A 86 1.80 -5.00 -1.17
N VAL A 87 0.74 -5.64 -0.67
CA VAL A 87 0.73 -7.09 -0.41
C VAL A 87 0.89 -7.89 -1.70
N MET A 88 0.27 -7.47 -2.80
CA MET A 88 0.42 -8.13 -4.09
C MET A 88 1.84 -7.96 -4.65
N LEU A 89 2.48 -6.81 -4.46
CA LEU A 89 3.87 -6.59 -4.89
C LEU A 89 4.85 -7.50 -4.15
N GLU A 90 4.72 -7.62 -2.82
CA GLU A 90 5.55 -8.54 -2.03
C GLU A 90 5.39 -9.99 -2.51
N LYS A 91 4.14 -10.41 -2.77
CA LYS A 91 3.86 -11.75 -3.32
C LYS A 91 4.42 -11.93 -4.72
N ALA A 92 4.29 -10.93 -5.58
CA ALA A 92 4.82 -10.95 -6.93
C ALA A 92 6.34 -11.09 -6.94
N GLU A 93 7.05 -10.43 -6.03
CA GLU A 93 8.51 -10.58 -5.90
C GLU A 93 8.89 -12.03 -5.56
N ILE A 94 8.19 -12.65 -4.60
CA ILE A 94 8.46 -14.03 -4.19
C ILE A 94 8.11 -15.02 -5.31
N VAL A 95 6.94 -14.83 -5.95
CA VAL A 95 6.49 -15.71 -7.04
C VAL A 95 7.38 -15.53 -8.28
N SER A 96 7.85 -14.31 -8.56
CA SER A 96 8.77 -14.06 -9.68
C SER A 96 10.08 -14.85 -9.55
N ALA A 97 10.54 -15.11 -8.32
CA ALA A 97 11.69 -15.97 -8.07
C ALA A 97 11.38 -17.46 -8.17
N LEU A 98 10.11 -17.85 -8.09
CA LEU A 98 9.67 -19.24 -8.29
C LEU A 98 9.38 -19.57 -9.76
N VAL A 99 9.09 -18.56 -10.59
CA VAL A 99 8.90 -18.77 -12.02
C VAL A 99 10.24 -19.18 -12.64
N GLU A 100 10.24 -20.35 -13.28
CA GLU A 100 11.40 -20.89 -14.00
C GLU A 100 11.80 -19.91 -15.11
N LYS A 101 13.03 -19.39 -15.04
CA LYS A 101 13.49 -18.30 -15.92
C LYS A 101 13.65 -18.72 -17.39
N THR A 102 13.79 -20.02 -17.65
CA THR A 102 13.89 -20.59 -19.00
C THR A 102 12.90 -21.74 -19.14
N PRO A 103 11.94 -21.68 -20.08
CA PRO A 103 11.01 -22.78 -20.33
C PRO A 103 11.74 -24.07 -20.72
N ARG A 104 11.33 -25.20 -20.15
CA ARG A 104 11.94 -26.51 -20.42
C ARG A 104 11.84 -26.95 -21.88
N SER A 105 10.75 -26.59 -22.55
CA SER A 105 10.57 -26.86 -23.98
C SER A 105 11.65 -26.17 -24.83
N LEU A 106 12.00 -24.93 -24.46
CA LEU A 106 13.01 -24.13 -25.16
C LEU A 106 14.42 -24.66 -24.90
N LEU A 107 14.70 -25.07 -23.66
CA LEU A 107 15.95 -25.79 -23.34
C LEU A 107 16.06 -27.05 -24.18
N MET A 108 15.01 -27.86 -24.22
CA MET A 108 15.01 -29.11 -24.97
C MET A 108 15.23 -28.88 -26.46
N SER A 109 14.58 -27.87 -27.05
CA SER A 109 14.76 -27.55 -28.46
C SER A 109 16.20 -27.12 -28.78
N GLU A 110 16.84 -26.34 -27.91
CA GLU A 110 18.25 -25.93 -28.09
C GLU A 110 19.23 -27.09 -27.93
N LEU A 111 18.97 -28.02 -27.00
CA LEU A 111 19.80 -29.21 -26.83
C LEU A 111 19.68 -30.13 -28.05
N VAL A 112 18.46 -30.37 -28.52
CA VAL A 112 18.19 -31.25 -29.66
C VAL A 112 18.65 -30.65 -30.99
N SER A 113 18.45 -29.35 -31.21
CA SER A 113 18.84 -28.69 -32.46
C SER A 113 20.36 -28.70 -32.70
N ARG A 114 21.15 -28.81 -31.63
CA ARG A 114 22.62 -28.84 -31.69
C ARG A 114 23.20 -30.24 -31.84
N MET A 115 22.39 -31.30 -31.71
CA MET A 115 22.87 -32.67 -31.84
C MET A 115 23.40 -32.97 -33.27
N PRO A 116 24.54 -33.66 -33.41
CA PRO A 116 24.98 -34.21 -34.68
C PRO A 116 23.99 -35.27 -35.22
N PRO A 117 23.87 -35.46 -36.54
CA PRO A 117 22.89 -36.35 -37.17
C PRO A 117 23.06 -37.86 -36.87
N GLY A 118 24.18 -38.27 -36.25
CA GLY A 118 24.47 -39.66 -35.83
C GLY A 118 24.31 -39.93 -34.33
N MET A 119 23.93 -38.90 -33.56
CA MET A 119 23.85 -38.96 -32.12
C MET A 119 22.39 -39.00 -31.65
N THR A 120 22.14 -39.77 -30.59
CA THR A 120 20.82 -39.83 -29.94
C THR A 120 20.94 -39.54 -28.46
N MET A 121 19.98 -38.79 -27.92
CA MET A 121 19.84 -38.55 -26.49
C MET A 121 18.89 -39.59 -25.90
N LEU A 122 19.34 -40.28 -24.85
CA LEU A 122 18.55 -41.31 -24.16
C LEU A 122 17.84 -40.74 -22.93
N ASP A 123 18.56 -39.94 -22.14
CA ASP A 123 18.04 -39.40 -20.89
C ASP A 123 18.50 -37.95 -20.69
N PHE A 124 17.60 -37.16 -20.11
CA PHE A 124 17.83 -35.77 -19.75
C PHE A 124 17.32 -35.55 -18.33
N ARG A 125 18.23 -35.18 -17.43
CA ARG A 125 17.91 -34.87 -16.04
C ARG A 125 18.19 -33.42 -15.74
N LEU A 126 17.22 -32.76 -15.11
CA LEU A 126 17.32 -31.39 -14.61
C LEU A 126 17.10 -31.42 -13.10
N GLU A 127 18.15 -31.09 -12.34
CA GLU A 127 18.10 -31.03 -10.88
C GLU A 127 18.25 -29.57 -10.42
N GLY A 128 17.23 -29.04 -9.73
CA GLY A 128 17.26 -27.71 -9.14
C GLY A 128 17.63 -27.76 -7.65
N LYS A 129 18.68 -27.04 -7.26
CA LYS A 129 19.04 -26.84 -5.85
C LYS A 129 18.70 -25.42 -5.44
N ARG A 130 17.94 -25.27 -4.34
CA ARG A 130 17.68 -23.96 -3.74
C ARG A 130 18.96 -23.49 -3.06
N VAL A 131 19.48 -22.35 -3.51
CA VAL A 131 20.57 -21.64 -2.87
C VAL A 131 19.93 -20.63 -1.92
N GLU A 132 20.10 -20.84 -0.62
CA GLU A 132 19.74 -19.86 0.39
C GLU A 132 20.66 -18.64 0.24
N ALA A 133 20.08 -17.44 0.16
CA ALA A 133 20.87 -16.22 0.14
C ALA A 133 21.65 -16.11 1.46
N PRO A 134 22.92 -15.64 1.44
CA PRO A 134 23.68 -15.43 2.65
C PRO A 134 22.93 -14.46 3.57
N LYS A 135 22.65 -14.91 4.79
CA LYS A 135 22.07 -14.09 5.86
C LYS A 135 22.91 -12.82 5.99
N PRO A 136 22.32 -11.60 5.92
CA PRO A 136 23.10 -10.39 6.14
C PRO A 136 23.71 -10.46 7.54
N GLU A 137 25.04 -10.52 7.61
CA GLU A 137 25.77 -10.45 8.87
C GLU A 137 25.40 -9.13 9.57
N PRO A 138 25.06 -9.15 10.87
CA PRO A 138 24.81 -7.92 11.59
C PRO A 138 26.10 -7.10 11.60
N ALA A 139 26.00 -5.86 11.10
CA ALA A 139 27.09 -4.91 11.08
C ALA A 139 27.75 -4.85 12.47
N LYS A 140 29.02 -5.25 12.53
CA LYS A 140 29.86 -5.16 13.71
C LYS A 140 29.90 -3.68 14.13
N THR A 141 29.27 -3.36 15.25
CA THR A 141 29.48 -2.11 15.99
C THR A 141 30.97 -1.98 16.31
N ALA A 142 31.65 -1.13 15.56
CA ALA A 142 33.01 -0.73 15.86
C ALA A 142 32.98 0.23 17.06
N THR A 143 33.57 -0.24 18.16
CA THR A 143 33.91 0.49 19.37
C THR A 143 35.01 1.53 19.07
N GLY A 144 34.82 2.79 19.50
CA GLY A 144 35.94 3.66 19.90
C GLY A 144 36.03 5.06 19.25
N PRO A 145 36.53 6.08 19.98
CA PRO A 145 36.00 7.44 19.92
C PRO A 145 36.91 8.42 19.16
N ARG A 146 36.32 9.39 18.45
CA ARG A 146 37.03 10.62 18.03
C ARG A 146 36.23 11.86 18.39
N LYS A 147 36.74 12.55 19.41
CA LYS A 147 36.57 13.98 19.67
C LYS A 147 36.75 14.77 18.38
N VAL A 148 35.75 15.55 18.00
CA VAL A 148 35.95 16.81 17.28
C VAL A 148 35.06 17.84 17.97
N GLY A 149 35.68 18.89 18.48
CA GLY A 149 35.03 19.90 19.29
C GLY A 149 34.26 20.89 18.44
N THR A 150 33.11 21.31 18.96
CA THR A 150 32.47 22.57 18.60
C THR A 150 32.11 23.30 19.89
N LEU A 151 32.79 24.42 20.08
CA LEU A 151 32.49 25.45 21.05
C LEU A 151 31.15 26.08 20.69
N SER A 152 30.14 25.96 21.55
CA SER A 152 29.10 26.98 21.66
C SER A 152 28.45 26.85 23.03
N GLY A 153 28.60 27.90 23.81
CA GLY A 153 28.08 27.97 25.16
C GLY A 153 26.61 28.34 25.20
N SER A 154 25.88 27.70 26.10
CA SER A 154 24.94 28.43 26.95
C SER A 154 24.88 27.75 28.31
N LYS A 155 24.88 28.57 29.35
CA LYS A 155 24.90 28.21 30.77
C LYS A 155 23.47 27.85 31.21
N SER A 156 23.33 26.68 31.87
CA SER A 156 22.63 26.36 33.14
C SER A 156 21.18 26.87 33.42
N PRO A 157 20.41 26.34 34.41
CA PRO A 157 20.67 25.21 35.32
C PRO A 157 19.50 24.20 35.52
N VAL A 158 19.89 23.08 36.11
CA VAL A 158 19.13 22.14 36.97
C VAL A 158 18.11 22.83 37.89
N VAL A 159 16.87 22.30 37.98
CA VAL A 159 16.19 22.03 39.28
C VAL A 159 15.29 20.79 39.15
N LYS A 160 15.42 19.94 40.16
CA LYS A 160 14.84 18.62 40.40
C LYS A 160 13.57 18.79 41.25
N GLY A 161 12.48 18.13 40.89
CA GLY A 161 11.27 18.03 41.73
C GLY A 161 10.36 16.89 41.29
N LYS A 162 10.16 15.90 42.16
CA LYS A 162 9.20 14.77 42.13
C LYS A 162 8.25 15.01 43.34
N PRO A 163 6.99 14.50 43.49
CA PRO A 163 6.37 13.26 42.97
C PRO A 163 4.87 13.35 42.58
N GLY A 164 4.28 12.20 42.21
CA GLY A 164 2.83 11.99 41.98
C GLY A 164 2.53 11.92 40.48
N GLY A 165 1.90 10.92 39.89
CA GLY A 165 0.95 9.90 40.32
C GLY A 165 0.19 9.50 39.03
N ALA A 166 -0.39 8.30 39.00
CA ALA A 166 -1.21 7.74 37.91
C ALA A 166 -0.50 7.22 36.63
N LYS A 167 -0.38 5.88 36.57
CA LYS A 167 -0.46 5.12 35.30
C LYS A 167 -1.86 5.37 34.71
N PRO A 168 -1.96 5.70 33.42
CA PRO A 168 -2.59 4.73 32.50
C PRO A 168 -2.03 4.79 31.06
N GLY A 169 -2.18 3.68 30.33
CA GLY A 169 -2.15 3.68 28.86
C GLY A 169 -0.92 3.01 28.26
N ALA A 170 -1.04 1.71 28.01
CA ALA A 170 -0.12 0.94 27.20
C ALA A 170 -0.03 1.54 25.80
N VAL A 171 1.19 1.90 25.39
CA VAL A 171 1.52 2.21 24.00
C VAL A 171 1.48 0.88 23.25
N PRO A 172 0.72 0.75 22.15
CA PRO A 172 0.75 -0.44 21.32
C PRO A 172 2.17 -0.64 20.79
N GLU A 173 2.73 -1.77 21.17
CA GLU A 173 3.99 -2.32 20.68
C GLU A 173 3.94 -2.35 19.15
N ALA A 174 4.84 -1.58 18.53
CA ALA A 174 5.01 -1.58 17.09
C ALA A 174 5.29 -3.02 16.63
N PRO A 175 4.55 -3.56 15.65
CA PRO A 175 4.76 -4.93 15.19
C PRO A 175 6.22 -5.11 14.75
N PRO A 176 6.84 -6.26 15.08
CA PRO A 176 8.25 -6.51 14.80
C PRO A 176 8.54 -6.31 13.30
N PRO A 177 9.73 -5.78 12.96
CA PRO A 177 10.11 -5.56 11.57
C PRO A 177 9.93 -6.86 10.78
N ARG A 178 9.03 -6.86 9.80
CA ARG A 178 8.82 -8.00 8.92
C ARG A 178 10.16 -8.33 8.27
N GLU A 179 10.74 -9.47 8.63
CA GLU A 179 11.98 -9.95 8.00
C GLU A 179 11.72 -10.04 6.50
N LYS A 180 12.43 -9.21 5.73
CA LYS A 180 12.37 -9.25 4.26
C LYS A 180 12.89 -10.61 3.82
N ILE A 181 11.97 -11.53 3.51
CA ILE A 181 12.30 -12.86 2.99
C ILE A 181 12.90 -12.64 1.60
N LEU A 182 14.22 -12.78 1.50
CA LEU A 182 14.92 -12.68 0.23
C LEU A 182 14.41 -13.78 -0.73
N PRO A 183 14.15 -13.45 -2.01
CA PRO A 183 13.63 -14.43 -2.94
C PRO A 183 14.62 -15.60 -3.12
N PRO A 184 14.14 -16.86 -3.12
CA PRO A 184 15.01 -18.02 -3.28
C PRO A 184 15.66 -18.02 -4.66
N ARG A 185 16.97 -18.29 -4.72
CA ARG A 185 17.67 -18.53 -5.98
C ARG A 185 17.76 -20.04 -6.21
N PHE A 186 17.57 -20.47 -7.45
CA PHE A 186 17.70 -21.87 -7.84
C PHE A 186 18.87 -22.01 -8.81
N ASP A 187 19.81 -22.89 -8.46
CA ASP A 187 20.86 -23.33 -9.36
C ASP A 187 20.44 -24.66 -9.98
N HIS A 188 20.43 -24.74 -11.31
CA HIS A 188 20.02 -25.94 -12.02
C HIS A 188 21.22 -26.65 -12.63
N LYS A 189 21.36 -27.92 -12.32
CA LYS A 189 22.33 -28.84 -12.91
C LYS A 189 21.61 -29.75 -13.91
N ILE A 190 22.20 -29.88 -15.10
CA ILE A 190 21.71 -30.71 -16.19
C ILE A 190 22.66 -31.88 -16.37
N SER A 191 22.12 -33.10 -16.48
CA SER A 191 22.87 -34.25 -16.99
C SER A 191 22.18 -34.82 -18.24
N ILE A 192 22.98 -35.01 -19.28
CA ILE A 192 22.56 -35.48 -20.59
C ILE A 192 23.26 -36.81 -20.82
N THR A 193 22.48 -37.87 -21.03
CA THR A 193 22.99 -39.17 -21.44
C THR A 193 22.58 -39.44 -22.87
N GLY A 194 23.52 -39.88 -23.69
CA GLY A 194 23.23 -40.27 -25.06
C GLY A 194 24.17 -41.33 -25.58
N VAL A 195 23.93 -41.73 -26.83
CA VAL A 195 24.74 -42.71 -27.53
C VAL A 195 25.08 -42.21 -28.94
N THR A 196 26.27 -42.59 -29.38
CA THR A 196 26.78 -42.32 -30.73
C THR A 196 27.61 -43.50 -31.23
N ALA A 197 27.78 -43.61 -32.54
CA ALA A 197 28.71 -44.54 -33.15
C ALA A 197 30.18 -44.09 -33.00
N VAL A 198 30.47 -42.77 -33.00
CA VAL A 198 31.84 -42.24 -33.16
C VAL A 198 32.20 -41.25 -32.05
N ASN A 199 33.40 -41.36 -31.48
CA ASN A 199 33.89 -40.43 -30.45
C ASN A 199 33.96 -38.97 -30.91
N ALA A 200 34.24 -38.75 -32.20
CA ALA A 200 34.29 -37.41 -32.78
C ALA A 200 32.97 -36.66 -32.62
N GLU A 201 31.82 -37.34 -32.76
CA GLU A 201 30.50 -36.73 -32.61
C GLU A 201 30.26 -36.24 -31.18
N VAL A 202 30.80 -36.92 -30.16
CA VAL A 202 30.72 -36.46 -28.76
C VAL A 202 31.48 -35.15 -28.59
N THR A 203 32.67 -35.04 -29.17
CA THR A 203 33.50 -33.82 -29.10
C THR A 203 32.87 -32.66 -29.85
N ASP A 204 32.28 -32.92 -31.03
CA ASP A 204 31.57 -31.91 -31.80
C ASP A 204 30.34 -31.41 -31.04
N TYR A 205 29.58 -32.32 -30.43
CA TYR A 205 28.45 -31.97 -29.59
C TYR A 205 28.87 -31.16 -28.35
N LEU A 206 29.97 -31.56 -27.68
CA LEU A 206 30.52 -30.81 -26.55
C LEU A 206 30.90 -29.37 -26.94
N THR A 207 31.49 -29.18 -28.12
CA THR A 207 31.82 -27.86 -28.65
C THR A 207 30.57 -27.01 -28.88
N ARG A 208 29.55 -27.58 -29.54
CA ARG A 208 28.27 -26.90 -29.79
C ARG A 208 27.49 -26.58 -28.50
N LEU A 209 27.61 -27.43 -27.47
CA LEU A 209 27.02 -27.16 -26.16
C LEU A 209 27.74 -26.04 -25.42
N ASN A 210 29.07 -25.93 -25.55
CA ASN A 210 29.83 -24.81 -24.99
C ASN A 210 29.47 -23.46 -25.65
N GLU A 211 29.09 -23.49 -26.93
CA GLU A 211 28.56 -22.30 -27.63
C GLU A 211 27.12 -21.97 -27.23
N CYS A 212 26.45 -22.79 -26.41
CA CYS A 212 25.07 -22.53 -26.02
C CYS A 212 25.02 -21.41 -24.98
N PRO A 213 24.31 -20.31 -25.26
CA PRO A 213 24.33 -19.16 -24.38
C PRO A 213 23.49 -19.37 -23.11
N LEU A 214 22.71 -20.46 -23.03
CA LEU A 214 21.94 -20.87 -21.86
C LEU A 214 22.75 -21.75 -20.89
N LEU A 215 23.84 -22.37 -21.36
CA LEU A 215 24.65 -23.30 -20.59
C LEU A 215 25.96 -22.66 -20.12
N GLN A 216 26.49 -23.17 -19.02
CA GLN A 216 27.81 -22.84 -18.48
C GLN A 216 28.40 -24.09 -17.83
N ASN A 217 29.73 -24.17 -17.73
CA ASN A 217 30.45 -25.30 -17.14
C ASN A 217 30.01 -26.64 -17.74
N VAL A 218 30.19 -26.80 -19.06
CA VAL A 218 29.86 -28.05 -19.75
C VAL A 218 31.05 -29.00 -19.63
N ASP A 219 30.84 -30.13 -18.96
CA ASP A 219 31.85 -31.13 -18.68
C ASP A 219 31.40 -32.52 -19.17
N LEU A 220 32.32 -33.23 -19.80
CA LEU A 220 32.13 -34.63 -20.18
C LEU A 220 32.56 -35.54 -19.02
N ILE A 221 31.62 -36.33 -18.47
CA ILE A 221 31.90 -37.23 -17.33
C ILE A 221 32.58 -38.51 -17.82
N TYR A 222 31.99 -39.18 -18.82
CA TYR A 222 32.56 -40.40 -19.38
C TYR A 222 32.11 -40.64 -20.81
N ILE A 223 32.89 -41.46 -21.52
CA ILE A 223 32.50 -42.17 -22.74
C ILE A 223 32.82 -43.64 -22.50
N ARG A 224 31.84 -44.53 -22.66
CA ARG A 224 32.00 -45.97 -22.49
C ARG A 224 31.34 -46.71 -23.64
N GLU A 225 31.89 -47.85 -24.00
CA GLU A 225 31.25 -48.75 -24.95
C GLU A 225 30.08 -49.48 -24.28
N ALA A 226 28.94 -49.51 -24.96
CA ALA A 226 27.72 -50.14 -24.49
C ALA A 226 27.09 -50.91 -25.66
N LYS A 227 26.73 -52.16 -25.40
CA LYS A 227 25.97 -52.96 -26.36
C LYS A 227 24.49 -52.70 -26.13
N ILE A 228 23.84 -52.05 -27.10
CA ILE A 228 22.41 -51.73 -27.07
C ILE A 228 21.80 -52.41 -28.30
N ASP A 229 20.80 -53.26 -28.08
CA ASP A 229 20.10 -54.01 -29.13
C ASP A 229 21.03 -54.76 -30.11
N GLY A 230 22.14 -55.28 -29.60
CA GLY A 230 23.11 -56.04 -30.40
C GLY A 230 24.19 -55.22 -31.11
N VAL A 231 24.07 -53.89 -31.09
CA VAL A 231 25.03 -52.96 -31.73
C VAL A 231 25.95 -52.35 -30.66
N PHE A 232 27.25 -52.29 -30.95
CA PHE A 232 28.21 -51.59 -30.11
C PHE A 232 28.13 -50.09 -30.37
N LEU A 233 27.66 -49.36 -29.37
CA LEU A 233 27.57 -47.90 -29.39
C LEU A 233 28.39 -47.33 -28.24
N ARG A 234 28.72 -46.05 -28.35
CA ARG A 234 29.43 -45.32 -27.31
C ARG A 234 28.43 -44.50 -26.53
N ARG A 235 28.22 -44.89 -25.27
CA ARG A 235 27.41 -44.15 -24.32
C ARG A 235 28.25 -43.08 -23.67
N PHE A 236 27.74 -41.85 -23.66
CA PHE A 236 28.38 -40.72 -23.01
C PHE A 236 27.45 -40.07 -22.01
N GLU A 237 28.04 -39.37 -21.05
CA GLU A 237 27.31 -38.53 -20.11
C GLU A 237 27.99 -37.17 -20.01
N ILE A 238 27.21 -36.11 -20.24
CA ILE A 238 27.64 -34.72 -20.18
C ILE A 238 26.86 -34.04 -19.06
N THR A 239 27.55 -33.26 -18.25
CA THR A 239 26.95 -32.39 -17.25
C THR A 239 27.13 -30.94 -17.65
N ALA A 240 26.11 -30.12 -17.42
CA ALA A 240 26.19 -28.67 -17.58
C ALA A 240 25.41 -27.98 -16.48
N ASN A 241 25.76 -26.72 -16.19
CA ASN A 241 24.94 -25.86 -15.35
C ASN A 241 24.13 -24.91 -16.22
N LEU A 242 22.89 -24.67 -15.84
CA LEU A 242 22.06 -23.65 -16.46
C LEU A 242 22.49 -22.27 -15.97
N ARG A 243 22.55 -21.27 -16.86
CA ARG A 243 22.82 -19.90 -16.45
C ARG A 243 21.63 -19.32 -15.70
N ALA A 244 21.89 -18.63 -14.59
CA ALA A 244 20.89 -17.94 -13.78
C ALA A 244 20.24 -16.73 -14.49
N SER A 245 20.81 -16.27 -15.60
CA SER A 245 20.18 -15.27 -16.46
C SER A 245 20.35 -15.64 -17.93
N PRO A 246 19.25 -15.72 -18.71
CA PRO A 246 19.34 -15.83 -20.15
C PRO A 246 19.98 -14.55 -20.71
N PRO A 247 20.64 -14.64 -21.87
CA PRO A 247 21.19 -13.48 -22.57
C PRO A 247 20.08 -12.52 -22.99
N LYS A 248 20.38 -11.21 -23.00
CA LYS A 248 19.48 -10.19 -23.54
C LYS A 248 19.19 -10.49 -25.02
N GLY A 249 17.91 -10.48 -25.41
CA GLY A 249 17.49 -10.72 -26.80
C GLY A 249 17.01 -12.13 -27.13
N PHE A 250 16.92 -13.05 -26.16
CA PHE A 250 16.40 -14.41 -26.37
C PHE A 250 14.86 -14.51 -26.36
N GLY A 251 14.14 -13.38 -26.43
CA GLY A 251 12.66 -13.35 -26.41
C GLY A 251 12.02 -13.80 -25.09
N LEU A 252 12.82 -13.97 -24.04
CA LEU A 252 12.37 -14.38 -22.70
C LEU A 252 12.09 -13.17 -21.79
N ASP A 253 12.19 -11.95 -22.32
CA ASP A 253 11.92 -10.74 -21.56
C ASP A 253 10.39 -10.60 -21.35
N PRO A 254 9.92 -10.30 -20.13
CA PRO A 254 8.49 -10.18 -19.86
C PRO A 254 7.84 -9.08 -20.71
N ALA A 255 8.59 -8.05 -21.10
CA ALA A 255 8.13 -6.99 -22.01
C ALA A 255 7.83 -7.50 -23.43
N SER A 256 8.63 -8.45 -23.96
CA SER A 256 8.36 -9.05 -25.27
C SER A 256 7.14 -9.97 -25.25
N GLN A 257 6.95 -10.73 -24.15
CA GLN A 257 5.79 -11.61 -24.02
C GLN A 257 4.48 -10.85 -23.85
N MET A 258 4.50 -9.69 -23.18
CA MET A 258 3.32 -8.82 -23.07
C MET A 258 2.90 -8.24 -24.43
N ALA A 259 3.86 -7.83 -25.26
CA ALA A 259 3.57 -7.34 -26.62
C ALA A 259 2.96 -8.44 -27.52
N ASP A 260 3.41 -9.69 -27.38
CA ASP A 260 2.86 -10.84 -28.12
C ASP A 260 1.44 -11.23 -27.65
N VAL A 261 1.11 -11.01 -26.37
CA VAL A 261 -0.23 -11.24 -25.84
C VAL A 261 -1.18 -10.11 -26.23
N GLU A 262 -0.72 -8.87 -26.21
CA GLU A 262 -1.52 -7.70 -26.59
C GLU A 262 -1.91 -7.76 -28.08
N SER A 263 -0.96 -8.11 -28.96
CA SER A 263 -1.23 -8.33 -30.38
C SER A 263 -2.17 -9.51 -30.65
N ARG A 264 -2.10 -10.59 -29.85
CA ARG A 264 -3.06 -11.70 -29.91
C ARG A 264 -4.46 -11.34 -29.42
N SER A 265 -4.57 -10.45 -28.42
CA SER A 265 -5.86 -9.99 -27.91
C SER A 265 -6.55 -9.02 -28.88
N ALA A 266 -5.78 -8.14 -29.55
CA ALA A 266 -6.29 -7.24 -30.58
C ALA A 266 -6.83 -8.01 -31.80
N ALA A 267 -6.16 -9.10 -32.21
CA ALA A 267 -6.62 -9.95 -33.31
C ALA A 267 -7.89 -10.77 -32.98
N ALA A 268 -8.20 -10.96 -31.69
CA ALA A 268 -9.42 -11.65 -31.26
C ALA A 268 -10.63 -10.69 -31.18
N SER A 269 -10.40 -9.42 -30.84
CA SER A 269 -11.45 -8.40 -30.74
C SER A 269 -11.94 -7.86 -32.10
N GLU A 270 -11.20 -8.11 -33.19
CA GLU A 270 -11.59 -7.69 -34.55
C GLU A 270 -12.44 -8.75 -35.29
N LYS A 271 -12.81 -9.82 -34.60
CA LYS A 271 -13.60 -10.94 -35.15
C LYS A 271 -14.98 -11.15 -34.50
N GLU A 272 -15.40 -10.26 -33.59
CA GLU A 272 -16.79 -10.10 -33.13
C GLU A 272 -17.42 -8.86 -33.76
#